data_AF-A0A5E4DBE6-F1
#
_entry.id   AF-A0A5E4DBE6-F1
#
_cell.length_a   1.000
_cell.length_b   1.000
_cell.length_c   1.000
_cell.angle_alpha   90.00
_cell.angle_beta   90.00
_cell.angle_gamma   90.00
#
_symmetry.space_group_name_H-M   'P 1'
#
loop_
_entity.id
_entity.type
_entity.pdbx_description
1 polymer ?
#
loop_
_entity_poly.entity_id
_entity_poly.type
_entity_poly.pdbx_seq_one_letter_code
_entity_poly.pdbx_strand_id
1 'polypeptide(L)'
;MTSYRGPSSTTPALGGRVHPGEDQHQEEGTGQSTSQKTQVGGGERLRALGGHSSWGPQQFMDLPDPRRGPCRPLFLVVAASLLACGPRQASGPLFISPDSLTAVERHRNVLALENVPEGVQEYSWYRGAEDSAETMIISFRPPDSKVPGPLYSNLVTVTSKGYLSFRMCTLNDTGNYTVQVDTGNGTQRATGWLEVLGEWQVVPLPTADGSWTRGL
;
A
#
# COMPACT_ATOMS: atom_id res chain seq x y z
N MET A 1 -38.35 -35.20 54.17
CA MET A 1 -38.20 -34.75 55.57
C MET A 1 -36.80 -34.25 55.78
N THR A 2 -36.73 -33.09 56.41
CA THR A 2 -35.65 -32.11 56.55
C THR A 2 -34.47 -32.60 57.41
N SER A 3 -33.25 -32.13 57.13
CA SER A 3 -32.48 -31.36 58.11
C SER A 3 -31.27 -30.65 57.49
N TYR A 4 -31.15 -29.36 57.80
CA TYR A 4 -30.12 -28.41 57.43
C TYR A 4 -29.10 -28.26 58.58
N ARG A 5 -27.81 -28.06 58.28
CA ARG A 5 -26.87 -27.32 59.14
C ARG A 5 -25.69 -26.77 58.34
N GLY A 6 -25.62 -25.44 58.18
CA GLY A 6 -24.37 -24.71 57.84
C GLY A 6 -23.57 -24.38 59.12
N PRO A 7 -22.67 -23.38 59.13
CA PRO A 7 -22.10 -22.57 58.04
C PRO A 7 -20.54 -22.56 58.07
N SER A 8 -19.88 -21.89 57.11
CA SER A 8 -18.73 -20.99 57.36
C SER A 8 -18.27 -20.31 56.07
N SER A 9 -18.40 -18.99 56.10
CA SER A 9 -17.93 -17.95 55.19
C SER A 9 -16.41 -17.90 55.02
N THR A 10 -15.93 -17.48 53.84
CA THR A 10 -14.94 -16.37 53.70
C THR A 10 -14.90 -15.89 52.25
N THR A 11 -15.15 -14.59 52.09
CA THR A 11 -14.94 -13.76 50.89
C THR A 11 -13.72 -12.86 51.16
N PRO A 12 -12.96 -12.43 50.14
CA PRO A 12 -12.86 -10.98 49.89
C PRO A 12 -12.99 -10.69 48.37
N ALA A 13 -13.91 -9.83 47.91
CA ALA A 13 -13.96 -8.36 47.97
C ALA A 13 -13.00 -7.68 46.98
N LEU A 14 -13.60 -7.16 45.90
CA LEU A 14 -13.06 -6.20 44.93
C LEU A 14 -13.19 -4.76 45.47
N GLY A 15 -12.26 -3.89 45.09
CA GLY A 15 -12.30 -2.42 45.21
C GLY A 15 -11.03 -1.88 45.88
N GLY A 16 -10.32 -0.85 45.41
CA GLY A 16 -10.50 0.10 44.32
C GLY A 16 -9.57 1.30 44.60
N ARG A 17 -8.66 1.58 43.66
CA ARG A 17 -8.04 2.87 43.24
C ARG A 17 -7.64 3.94 44.28
N VAL A 18 -6.40 4.46 44.20
CA VAL A 18 -6.00 5.84 43.81
C VAL A 18 -4.50 6.10 44.08
N HIS A 19 -3.81 6.62 43.06
CA HIS A 19 -2.46 7.23 43.02
C HIS A 19 -2.42 8.57 43.79
N PRO A 20 -1.28 9.04 44.34
CA PRO A 20 -0.28 9.73 43.52
C PRO A 20 1.18 9.57 43.97
N GLY A 21 2.10 9.86 43.06
CA GLY A 21 3.54 9.89 43.29
C GLY A 21 4.21 10.47 42.05
N GLU A 22 4.23 11.80 42.00
CA GLU A 22 5.02 12.59 41.07
C GLU A 22 6.51 12.37 41.36
N ASP A 23 7.31 12.09 40.34
CA ASP A 23 8.72 12.46 40.31
C ASP A 23 9.06 12.86 38.87
N GLN A 24 9.26 14.17 38.69
CA GLN A 24 9.80 14.77 37.49
C GLN A 24 11.33 14.75 37.59
N HIS A 25 11.99 14.13 36.62
CA HIS A 25 13.38 14.44 36.32
C HIS A 25 13.46 14.82 34.84
N GLN A 26 13.72 16.10 34.64
CA GLN A 26 13.85 16.77 33.37
C GLN A 26 15.34 16.84 33.06
N GLU A 27 15.77 16.22 31.95
CA GLU A 27 17.10 16.44 31.40
C GLU A 27 17.03 17.08 30.01
N GLU A 28 18.03 17.92 29.82
CA GLU A 28 18.22 18.98 28.85
C GLU A 28 18.72 18.42 27.50
N GLY A 29 18.41 19.13 26.40
CA GLY A 29 18.83 18.68 25.07
C GLY A 29 18.63 19.75 24.00
N THR A 30 19.27 20.89 24.19
CA THR A 30 19.31 22.05 23.30
C THR A 30 20.06 21.71 21.99
N GLY A 31 19.47 22.02 20.83
CA GLY A 31 20.12 21.84 19.53
C GLY A 31 19.50 22.74 18.45
N GLN A 32 19.90 24.01 18.45
CA GLN A 32 19.62 24.99 17.41
C GLN A 32 20.25 24.55 16.07
N SER A 33 19.53 24.71 14.94
CA SER A 33 20.13 24.69 13.61
C SER A 33 19.92 26.03 12.92
N THR A 34 21.05 26.55 12.45
CA THR A 34 21.32 27.96 12.15
C THR A 34 20.93 28.33 10.72
N SER A 35 20.43 29.56 10.60
CA SER A 35 20.11 30.26 9.36
C SER A 35 21.34 30.39 8.43
N GLN A 36 21.12 30.18 7.13
CA GLN A 36 22.13 30.30 6.08
C GLN A 36 22.55 31.75 5.83
N LYS A 37 23.87 31.94 5.62
CA LYS A 37 24.52 33.22 5.31
C LYS A 37 24.81 33.32 3.80
N THR A 38 24.24 34.37 3.23
CA THR A 38 24.68 35.25 2.11
C THR A 38 25.98 34.90 1.36
N GLN A 39 25.90 34.93 0.03
CA GLN A 39 27.00 35.41 -0.81
C GLN A 39 26.51 36.45 -1.84
N VAL A 40 27.17 37.60 -1.81
CA VAL A 40 27.01 38.78 -2.67
C VAL A 40 28.15 38.79 -3.70
N GLY A 41 27.89 39.38 -4.87
CA GLY A 41 28.89 39.87 -5.83
C GLY A 41 28.42 39.64 -7.27
N GLY A 42 28.08 40.62 -8.11
CA GLY A 42 28.47 42.03 -8.19
C GLY A 42 29.54 42.21 -9.27
N GLY A 43 29.22 42.93 -10.36
CA GLY A 43 30.24 43.50 -11.26
C GLY A 43 29.95 43.40 -12.75
N GLU A 44 29.47 44.49 -13.35
CA GLU A 44 29.33 44.73 -14.79
C GLU A 44 30.67 45.11 -15.49
N ARG A 45 30.78 44.66 -16.74
CA ARG A 45 31.12 45.42 -17.98
C ARG A 45 32.47 46.16 -18.11
N LEU A 46 33.19 45.89 -19.21
CA LEU A 46 33.86 46.92 -20.05
C LEU A 46 33.98 46.47 -21.52
N ARG A 47 33.85 47.44 -22.45
CA ARG A 47 34.09 47.35 -23.90
C ARG A 47 35.39 48.09 -24.26
N ALA A 48 36.09 47.68 -25.32
CA ALA A 48 36.85 48.50 -26.31
C ALA A 48 37.50 47.54 -27.34
N LEU A 49 37.24 47.60 -28.66
CA LEU A 49 37.64 48.52 -29.75
C LEU A 49 39.09 48.37 -30.30
N GLY A 50 39.20 48.23 -31.64
CA GLY A 50 40.42 48.23 -32.47
C GLY A 50 40.57 46.93 -33.29
N GLY A 51 40.89 46.85 -34.58
CA GLY A 51 41.35 47.80 -35.60
C GLY A 51 41.84 47.01 -36.84
N HIS A 52 41.19 47.18 -37.99
CA HIS A 52 41.67 47.30 -39.40
C HIS A 52 42.98 46.60 -39.88
N SER A 53 42.87 45.87 -41.02
CA SER A 53 43.72 45.89 -42.25
C SER A 53 44.28 44.56 -42.82
N SER A 54 43.74 44.19 -43.99
CA SER A 54 44.36 43.81 -45.30
C SER A 54 45.45 42.72 -45.46
N TRP A 55 45.28 41.98 -46.58
CA TRP A 55 46.18 41.10 -47.39
C TRP A 55 46.01 39.57 -47.24
N GLY A 56 45.57 38.90 -48.32
CA GLY A 56 45.61 37.43 -48.52
C GLY A 56 46.84 36.98 -49.33
N PRO A 57 46.84 35.84 -50.06
CA PRO A 57 45.98 34.64 -50.02
C PRO A 57 46.81 33.33 -49.80
N GLN A 58 46.16 32.17 -49.98
CA GLN A 58 46.65 30.78 -49.79
C GLN A 58 46.54 30.37 -48.31
N GLN A 59 45.75 29.37 -47.90
CA GLN A 59 45.75 27.99 -48.38
C GLN A 59 44.37 27.34 -48.21
N PHE A 60 43.94 26.67 -49.26
CA PHE A 60 42.84 25.71 -49.27
C PHE A 60 43.32 24.44 -48.58
N MET A 61 42.91 24.20 -47.33
CA MET A 61 42.84 22.85 -46.73
C MET A 61 41.79 22.84 -45.60
N ASP A 62 40.67 22.21 -45.94
CA ASP A 62 39.78 21.39 -45.12
C ASP A 62 39.49 21.82 -43.66
N LEU A 63 38.29 22.37 -43.50
CA LEU A 63 37.61 22.47 -42.21
C LEU A 63 37.27 21.04 -41.73
N PRO A 64 37.59 20.64 -40.49
CA PRO A 64 37.15 19.36 -39.97
C PRO A 64 35.62 19.37 -39.84
N ASP A 65 34.98 18.38 -40.46
CA ASP A 65 33.55 18.09 -40.31
C ASP A 65 33.20 17.92 -38.82
N PRO A 66 32.23 18.69 -38.26
CA PRO A 66 31.88 18.63 -36.84
C PRO A 66 31.15 17.32 -36.44
N ARG A 67 31.05 16.33 -37.33
CA ARG A 67 30.25 15.11 -37.11
C ARG A 67 31.03 13.91 -36.56
N ARG A 68 32.32 14.01 -36.26
CA ARG A 68 33.12 12.87 -35.75
C ARG A 68 33.61 13.06 -34.31
N GLY A 69 32.67 13.00 -33.37
CA GLY A 69 32.96 12.63 -31.98
C GLY A 69 32.79 11.11 -31.78
N PRO A 70 33.68 10.41 -31.06
CA PRO A 70 33.63 8.96 -30.86
C PRO A 70 32.53 8.49 -29.90
N CYS A 71 31.52 9.31 -29.59
CA CYS A 71 30.51 8.99 -28.57
C CYS A 71 29.23 8.33 -29.10
N ARG A 72 29.11 8.11 -30.42
CA ARG A 72 27.91 7.51 -31.03
C ARG A 72 27.68 6.03 -30.66
N PRO A 73 28.69 5.13 -30.63
CA PRO A 73 28.41 3.72 -30.33
C PRO A 73 28.07 3.51 -28.86
N LEU A 74 28.70 4.23 -27.93
CA LEU A 74 28.41 4.09 -26.50
C LEU A 74 27.00 4.57 -26.15
N PHE A 75 26.55 5.68 -26.74
CA PHE A 75 25.19 6.20 -26.53
C PHE A 75 24.12 5.24 -27.10
N LEU A 76 24.39 4.64 -28.26
CA LEU A 76 23.54 3.60 -28.85
C LEU A 76 23.48 2.33 -27.99
N VAL A 77 24.60 1.89 -27.42
CA VAL A 77 24.66 0.72 -26.54
C VAL A 77 23.91 0.96 -25.22
N VAL A 78 24.03 2.16 -24.63
CA VAL A 78 23.28 2.53 -23.41
C VAL A 78 21.79 2.65 -23.69
N ALA A 79 21.38 3.28 -24.80
CA ALA A 79 19.98 3.37 -25.20
C ALA A 79 19.37 2.00 -25.49
N ALA A 80 20.09 1.12 -26.20
CA ALA A 80 19.67 -0.26 -26.46
C ALA A 80 19.56 -1.08 -25.16
N SER A 81 20.46 -0.86 -24.19
CA SER A 81 20.43 -1.52 -22.88
C SER A 81 19.27 -1.05 -22.00
N LEU A 82 18.90 0.24 -22.06
CA LEU A 82 17.74 0.81 -21.37
C LEU A 82 16.41 0.39 -22.02
N LEU A 83 16.40 0.10 -23.32
CA LEU A 83 15.25 -0.50 -24.02
C LEU A 83 15.14 -2.02 -23.77
N ALA A 84 16.26 -2.72 -23.61
CA ALA A 84 16.30 -4.14 -23.27
C ALA A 84 15.95 -4.40 -21.80
N CYS A 85 16.35 -3.51 -20.90
CA CYS A 85 15.87 -3.43 -19.53
C CYS A 85 14.64 -2.50 -19.51
N GLY A 86 13.52 -2.98 -20.08
CA GLY A 86 12.24 -2.29 -20.00
C GLY A 86 11.96 -1.87 -18.55
N PRO A 87 11.18 -0.79 -18.31
CA PRO A 87 11.03 -0.24 -16.98
C PRO A 87 10.64 -1.37 -16.03
N ARG A 88 11.59 -1.76 -15.19
CA ARG A 88 11.35 -2.71 -14.12
C ARG A 88 10.36 -1.98 -13.25
N GLN A 89 9.08 -2.29 -13.39
CA GLN A 89 8.05 -1.72 -12.54
C GLN A 89 8.56 -2.01 -11.13
N ALA A 90 8.96 -0.96 -10.42
CA ALA A 90 9.23 -1.10 -9.00
C ALA A 90 7.87 -1.47 -8.43
N SER A 91 7.66 -2.76 -8.17
CA SER A 91 6.40 -3.22 -7.59
C SER A 91 6.21 -2.42 -6.32
N GLY A 92 5.13 -1.64 -6.26
CA GLY A 92 4.79 -0.89 -5.07
C GLY A 92 4.51 -1.84 -3.90
N PRO A 93 4.23 -1.30 -2.70
CA PRO A 93 3.74 -2.13 -1.62
C PRO A 93 2.42 -2.80 -2.03
N LEU A 94 2.24 -4.06 -1.63
CA LEU A 94 0.98 -4.79 -1.70
C LEU A 94 -0.14 -3.97 -1.02
N PHE A 95 -1.32 -3.89 -1.64
CA PHE A 95 -2.51 -3.32 -1.00
C PHE A 95 -3.80 -3.99 -1.48
N ILE A 96 -4.87 -3.85 -0.69
CA ILE A 96 -6.22 -4.26 -1.09
C ILE A 96 -6.84 -3.12 -1.90
N SER A 97 -7.34 -3.43 -3.09
CA SER A 97 -7.92 -2.44 -4.00
C SER A 97 -9.05 -1.66 -3.32
N PRO A 98 -8.98 -0.31 -3.26
CA PRO A 98 -10.01 0.52 -2.63
C PRO A 98 -11.41 0.26 -3.18
N ASP A 99 -11.51 0.00 -4.48
CA ASP A 99 -12.80 -0.25 -5.17
C ASP A 99 -13.47 -1.54 -4.70
N SER A 100 -12.71 -2.45 -4.08
CA SER A 100 -13.26 -3.69 -3.51
C SER A 100 -13.71 -3.58 -2.05
N LEU A 101 -13.35 -2.50 -1.36
CA LEU A 101 -13.63 -2.31 0.08
C LEU A 101 -15.06 -1.82 0.37
N THR A 102 -15.89 -1.66 -0.66
CA THR A 102 -17.33 -1.42 -0.51
C THR A 102 -18.11 -2.61 -1.07
N ALA A 103 -18.96 -3.21 -0.26
CA ALA A 103 -19.85 -4.29 -0.66
C ALA A 103 -21.30 -3.93 -0.40
N VAL A 104 -22.19 -4.72 -0.99
CA VAL A 104 -23.63 -4.63 -0.75
C VAL A 104 -24.08 -5.93 -0.09
N GLU A 105 -24.91 -5.83 0.93
CA GLU A 105 -25.53 -6.97 1.58
C GLU A 105 -26.22 -7.87 0.54
N ARG A 106 -26.16 -9.18 0.74
CA ARG A 106 -26.73 -10.23 -0.12
C ARG A 106 -26.11 -10.35 -1.51
N HIS A 107 -25.10 -9.55 -1.83
CA HIS A 107 -24.38 -9.59 -3.11
C HIS A 107 -23.01 -10.25 -2.99
N ARG A 108 -22.43 -10.60 -4.13
CA ARG A 108 -21.03 -11.04 -4.21
C ARG A 108 -20.10 -9.84 -4.11
N ASN A 109 -18.96 -10.04 -3.46
CA ASN A 109 -17.84 -9.10 -3.47
C ASN A 109 -16.52 -9.89 -3.53
N VAL A 110 -15.45 -9.26 -4.03
CA VAL A 110 -14.11 -9.83 -4.05
C VAL A 110 -13.12 -8.76 -3.58
N LEU A 111 -12.43 -9.00 -2.48
CA LEU A 111 -11.30 -8.17 -2.04
C LEU A 111 -10.11 -8.45 -2.95
N ALA A 112 -9.86 -7.54 -3.89
CA ALA A 112 -8.81 -7.66 -4.88
C ALA A 112 -7.48 -7.15 -4.33
N LEU A 113 -6.39 -7.80 -4.71
CA LEU A 113 -5.03 -7.38 -4.35
C LEU A 113 -4.33 -6.75 -5.55
N GLU A 114 -3.64 -5.65 -5.28
CA GLU A 114 -2.82 -4.90 -6.22
C GLU A 114 -1.35 -4.95 -5.79
N ASN A 115 -0.43 -4.81 -6.75
CA ASN A 115 1.02 -4.93 -6.54
C ASN A 115 1.43 -6.25 -5.85
N VAL A 116 0.75 -7.35 -6.17
CA VAL A 116 1.11 -8.66 -5.64
C VAL A 116 2.53 -9.03 -6.11
N PRO A 117 3.45 -9.39 -5.20
CA PRO A 117 4.81 -9.75 -5.59
C PRO A 117 4.82 -11.03 -6.45
N GLU A 118 5.80 -11.15 -7.33
CA GLU A 118 5.99 -12.36 -8.14
C GLU A 118 6.45 -13.54 -7.27
N GLY A 119 6.16 -14.77 -7.71
CA GLY A 119 6.63 -15.99 -7.03
C GLY A 119 5.92 -16.29 -5.71
N VAL A 120 4.63 -15.93 -5.58
CA VAL A 120 3.83 -16.24 -4.38
C VAL A 120 3.77 -17.75 -4.14
N GLN A 121 4.10 -18.15 -2.91
CA GLN A 121 3.96 -19.51 -2.40
C GLN A 121 2.70 -19.67 -1.57
N GLU A 122 2.27 -18.63 -0.85
CA GLU A 122 1.07 -18.67 -0.01
C GLU A 122 0.36 -17.31 0.09
N TYR A 123 -0.97 -17.36 0.10
CA TYR A 123 -1.86 -16.29 0.54
C TYR A 123 -2.57 -16.72 1.82
N SER A 124 -2.54 -15.90 2.85
CA SER A 124 -3.28 -16.15 4.09
C SER A 124 -4.16 -14.95 4.41
N TRP A 125 -5.47 -15.18 4.50
CA TRP A 125 -6.46 -14.16 4.81
C TRP A 125 -6.93 -14.29 6.25
N TYR A 126 -7.07 -13.14 6.90
CA TYR A 126 -7.42 -13.00 8.31
C TYR A 126 -8.54 -11.98 8.47
N ARG A 127 -9.34 -12.17 9.51
CA ARG A 127 -10.34 -11.21 9.95
C ARG A 127 -9.77 -10.32 11.05
N GLY A 128 -9.91 -9.00 10.93
CA GLY A 128 -9.28 -8.04 11.81
C GLY A 128 -8.01 -7.45 11.20
N ALA A 129 -7.28 -6.65 11.99
CA ALA A 129 -6.03 -6.00 11.57
C ALA A 129 -4.77 -6.86 11.85
N GLU A 130 -4.92 -7.89 12.69
CA GLU A 130 -3.86 -8.79 13.13
C GLU A 130 -4.00 -10.16 12.44
N ASP A 131 -2.86 -10.75 12.09
CA ASP A 131 -2.70 -12.02 11.37
C ASP A 131 -2.45 -13.20 12.33
N SER A 132 -3.33 -13.37 13.33
CA SER A 132 -3.23 -14.47 14.28
C SER A 132 -3.82 -15.77 13.73
N ALA A 133 -3.40 -16.90 14.29
CA ALA A 133 -3.97 -18.20 13.93
C ALA A 133 -5.49 -18.27 14.20
N GLU A 134 -5.98 -17.57 15.23
CA GLU A 134 -7.38 -17.53 15.63
C GLU A 134 -8.24 -16.69 14.68
N THR A 135 -7.63 -15.68 14.02
CA THR A 135 -8.31 -14.81 13.08
C THR A 135 -8.25 -15.29 11.63
N MET A 136 -7.52 -16.38 11.36
CA MET A 136 -7.36 -16.91 10.02
C MET A 136 -8.70 -17.37 9.43
N ILE A 137 -8.99 -16.86 8.24
CA ILE A 137 -10.13 -17.27 7.42
C ILE A 137 -9.70 -18.45 6.54
N ILE A 138 -8.64 -18.28 5.76
CA ILE A 138 -8.16 -19.31 4.81
C ILE A 138 -6.70 -19.07 4.43
N SER A 139 -5.91 -20.15 4.39
CA SER A 139 -4.61 -20.20 3.71
C SER A 139 -4.77 -20.85 2.34
N PHE A 140 -4.04 -20.34 1.35
CA PHE A 140 -4.02 -20.84 -0.01
C PHE A 140 -2.61 -20.86 -0.56
N ARG A 141 -2.14 -22.06 -0.86
CA ARG A 141 -0.91 -22.31 -1.61
C ARG A 141 -1.29 -22.65 -3.05
N PRO A 142 -1.07 -21.73 -4.01
CA PRO A 142 -1.38 -21.98 -5.41
C PRO A 142 -0.65 -23.22 -5.95
N PRO A 143 -1.24 -23.93 -6.92
CA PRO A 143 -2.53 -23.64 -7.55
C PRO A 143 -3.76 -24.15 -6.79
N ASP A 144 -3.63 -25.16 -5.92
CA ASP A 144 -4.78 -25.98 -5.51
C ASP A 144 -4.97 -26.17 -4.00
N SER A 145 -3.95 -25.89 -3.18
CA SER A 145 -3.98 -26.24 -1.76
C SER A 145 -4.64 -25.15 -0.93
N LYS A 146 -5.89 -25.36 -0.51
CA LYS A 146 -6.64 -24.47 0.37
C LYS A 146 -6.82 -25.10 1.76
N VAL A 147 -6.44 -24.37 2.79
CA VAL A 147 -6.55 -24.79 4.18
C VAL A 147 -7.47 -23.80 4.91
N PRO A 148 -8.73 -24.18 5.20
CA PRO A 148 -9.64 -23.39 6.02
C PRO A 148 -9.06 -23.09 7.41
N GLY A 149 -9.20 -21.84 7.87
CA GLY A 149 -8.88 -21.43 9.24
C GLY A 149 -10.10 -21.47 10.18
N PRO A 150 -9.93 -21.08 11.45
CA PRO A 150 -11.01 -21.08 12.44
C PRO A 150 -12.18 -20.16 12.09
N LEU A 151 -11.94 -19.07 11.36
CA LEU A 151 -12.98 -18.13 10.92
C LEU A 151 -13.45 -18.40 9.48
N TYR A 152 -13.11 -19.56 8.92
CA TYR A 152 -13.63 -19.96 7.62
C TYR A 152 -15.15 -20.13 7.66
N SER A 153 -15.82 -19.61 6.63
CA SER A 153 -17.24 -19.83 6.38
C SER A 153 -17.42 -20.34 4.95
N ASN A 154 -18.43 -21.19 4.72
CA ASN A 154 -18.76 -21.67 3.38
C ASN A 154 -19.18 -20.56 2.41
N LEU A 155 -19.48 -19.36 2.91
CA LEU A 155 -19.77 -18.17 2.12
C LEU A 155 -18.51 -17.45 1.62
N VAL A 156 -17.34 -17.80 2.13
CA VAL A 156 -16.07 -17.18 1.75
C VAL A 156 -15.15 -18.23 1.12
N THR A 157 -14.38 -17.83 0.13
CA THR A 157 -13.34 -18.65 -0.49
C THR A 157 -12.23 -17.75 -0.99
N VAL A 158 -11.12 -18.34 -1.40
CA VAL A 158 -10.03 -17.65 -2.11
C VAL A 158 -10.03 -18.06 -3.58
N THR A 159 -9.80 -17.09 -4.45
CA THR A 159 -9.66 -17.29 -5.90
C THR A 159 -8.26 -17.81 -6.25
N SER A 160 -8.05 -18.29 -7.49
CA SER A 160 -6.71 -18.69 -7.95
C SER A 160 -5.70 -17.53 -7.97
N LYS A 161 -6.17 -16.28 -7.96
CA LYS A 161 -5.33 -15.07 -7.86
C LYS A 161 -5.01 -14.68 -6.41
N GLY A 162 -5.46 -15.45 -5.42
CA GLY A 162 -5.28 -15.12 -4.01
C GLY A 162 -6.28 -14.11 -3.45
N TYR A 163 -7.25 -13.63 -4.25
CA TYR A 163 -8.27 -12.69 -3.77
C TYR A 163 -9.31 -13.38 -2.88
N LEU A 164 -9.76 -12.71 -1.82
CA LEU A 164 -10.84 -13.20 -0.96
C LEU A 164 -12.18 -12.93 -1.64
N SER A 165 -12.97 -13.98 -1.86
CA SER A 165 -14.27 -13.90 -2.54
C SER A 165 -15.39 -14.27 -1.58
N PHE A 166 -16.33 -13.35 -1.44
CA PHE A 166 -17.59 -13.54 -0.75
C PHE A 166 -18.64 -13.99 -1.77
N ARG A 167 -19.21 -15.17 -1.57
CA ARG A 167 -20.36 -15.66 -2.35
C ARG A 167 -21.61 -14.83 -2.07
N MET A 168 -21.71 -14.32 -0.84
CA MET A 168 -22.80 -13.49 -0.35
C MET A 168 -22.29 -12.72 0.87
N CYS A 169 -22.26 -11.39 0.78
CA CYS A 169 -21.93 -10.52 1.90
C CYS A 169 -23.13 -10.35 2.84
N THR A 170 -22.84 -10.18 4.12
CA THR A 170 -23.79 -9.84 5.18
C THR A 170 -23.31 -8.58 5.89
N LEU A 171 -24.19 -7.85 6.56
CA LEU A 171 -23.77 -6.67 7.36
C LEU A 171 -22.71 -7.03 8.42
N ASN A 172 -22.76 -8.27 8.91
CA ASN A 172 -21.77 -8.78 9.85
C ASN A 172 -20.39 -8.96 9.21
N ASP A 173 -20.24 -8.93 7.89
CA ASP A 173 -18.94 -9.03 7.24
C ASP A 173 -18.18 -7.70 7.24
N THR A 174 -18.80 -6.59 7.65
CA THR A 174 -18.12 -5.30 7.84
C THR A 174 -16.99 -5.41 8.85
N GLY A 175 -15.84 -4.81 8.52
CA GLY A 175 -14.68 -4.73 9.42
C GLY A 175 -13.34 -4.80 8.70
N ASN A 176 -12.27 -4.87 9.49
CA ASN A 176 -10.91 -5.03 8.96
C ASN A 176 -10.70 -6.44 8.41
N TYR A 177 -9.96 -6.52 7.30
CA TYR A 177 -9.41 -7.74 6.73
C TYR A 177 -7.93 -7.53 6.46
N THR A 178 -7.14 -8.54 6.80
CA THR A 178 -5.70 -8.55 6.53
C THR A 178 -5.36 -9.72 5.62
N VAL A 179 -4.48 -9.49 4.65
CA VAL A 179 -3.84 -10.53 3.87
C VAL A 179 -2.35 -10.54 4.15
N GLN A 180 -1.79 -11.75 4.23
CA GLN A 180 -0.37 -12.01 4.17
C GLN A 180 -0.05 -12.74 2.86
N VAL A 181 1.00 -12.29 2.16
CA VAL A 181 1.51 -12.91 0.94
C VAL A 181 2.95 -13.33 1.17
N ASP A 182 3.21 -14.63 1.13
CA ASP A 182 4.56 -15.20 1.26
C ASP A 182 5.11 -15.60 -0.12
N THR A 183 6.34 -15.20 -0.41
CA THR A 183 7.09 -15.53 -1.63
C THR A 183 8.20 -16.56 -1.39
N GLY A 184 8.39 -16.97 -0.14
CA GLY A 184 9.53 -17.75 0.37
C GLY A 184 10.81 -16.96 0.57
N ASN A 185 10.96 -15.81 -0.11
CA ASN A 185 12.06 -14.87 0.12
C ASN A 185 11.68 -13.74 1.10
N GLY A 186 10.42 -13.71 1.51
CA GLY A 186 9.87 -12.69 2.38
C GLY A 186 8.36 -12.60 2.27
N THR A 187 7.81 -11.81 3.17
CA THR A 187 6.37 -11.70 3.39
C THR A 187 5.92 -10.25 3.28
N GLN A 188 4.82 -10.02 2.58
CA GLN A 188 4.13 -8.72 2.55
C GLN A 188 2.75 -8.82 3.17
N ARG A 189 2.25 -7.69 3.70
CA ARG A 189 0.94 -7.60 4.36
C ARG A 189 0.17 -6.39 3.84
N ALA A 190 -1.15 -6.54 3.76
CA ALA A 190 -2.07 -5.45 3.50
C ALA A 190 -3.32 -5.60 4.37
N THR A 191 -3.85 -4.48 4.85
CA THR A 191 -5.07 -4.42 5.65
C THR A 191 -6.02 -3.39 5.06
N GLY A 192 -7.32 -3.70 5.05
CA GLY A 192 -8.37 -2.79 4.58
C GLY A 192 -9.67 -2.98 5.35
N TRP A 193 -10.44 -1.90 5.50
CA TRP A 193 -11.77 -1.93 6.10
C TRP A 193 -12.82 -2.18 5.02
N LEU A 194 -13.47 -3.33 5.06
CA LEU A 194 -14.63 -3.63 4.21
C LEU A 194 -15.87 -3.02 4.86
N GLU A 195 -16.56 -2.16 4.12
CA GLU A 195 -17.88 -1.63 4.48
C GLU A 195 -18.95 -2.38 3.67
N VAL A 196 -19.86 -3.07 4.35
CA VAL A 196 -21.03 -3.71 3.72
C VAL A 196 -22.25 -2.82 3.92
N LEU A 197 -22.77 -2.26 2.83
CA LEU A 197 -23.95 -1.42 2.83
C LEU A 197 -25.21 -2.29 2.72
N GLY A 198 -26.27 -1.95 3.45
CA GLY A 198 -27.57 -2.56 3.25
C GLY A 198 -28.11 -2.27 1.85
N GLU A 199 -28.86 -3.20 1.24
CA GLU A 199 -29.42 -3.04 -0.12
C GLU A 199 -30.16 -1.70 -0.29
N TRP A 200 -30.92 -1.28 0.72
CA TRP A 200 -31.70 -0.04 0.74
C TRP A 200 -30.86 1.25 0.75
N GLN A 201 -29.58 1.15 1.10
CA GLN A 201 -28.65 2.28 1.12
C GLN A 201 -27.99 2.51 -0.24
N VAL A 202 -28.16 1.58 -1.19
CA VAL A 202 -27.71 1.75 -2.57
C VAL A 202 -28.77 2.54 -3.31
N VAL A 203 -28.48 3.81 -3.61
CA VAL A 203 -29.39 4.66 -4.40
C VAL A 203 -29.51 4.05 -5.81
N PRO A 204 -30.72 3.66 -6.27
CA PRO A 204 -30.90 3.18 -7.63
C PRO A 204 -30.54 4.30 -8.62
N LEU A 205 -29.80 3.97 -9.68
CA LEU A 205 -29.64 4.90 -10.81
C LEU A 205 -31.03 5.25 -11.34
N PRO A 206 -31.35 6.54 -11.58
CA PRO A 206 -32.59 6.88 -12.27
C PRO A 206 -32.55 6.24 -13.66
N THR A 207 -33.51 5.38 -13.97
CA THR A 207 -33.76 4.95 -15.34
C THR A 207 -34.15 6.17 -16.18
N ALA A 208 -33.77 6.17 -17.46
CA ALA A 208 -34.01 7.30 -18.38
C ALA A 208 -35.50 7.67 -18.55
N ASP A 209 -36.42 6.86 -18.02
CA ASP A 209 -37.87 7.06 -18.02
C ASP A 209 -38.41 7.67 -16.72
N GLY A 210 -37.56 7.96 -15.73
CA GLY A 210 -37.95 8.57 -14.45
C GLY A 210 -38.78 7.67 -13.54
N SER A 211 -38.81 6.36 -13.79
CA SER A 211 -39.53 5.41 -12.95
C SER A 211 -38.68 4.97 -11.74
N TRP A 212 -39.25 5.08 -10.53
CA TRP A 212 -38.65 4.51 -9.33
C TRP A 212 -39.13 3.07 -9.18
N THR A 213 -38.21 2.10 -9.20
CA THR A 213 -38.53 0.73 -8.81
C THR A 213 -38.72 0.69 -7.30
N ARG A 214 -39.93 0.35 -6.87
CA ARG A 214 -40.23 0.08 -5.46
C ARG A 214 -39.55 -1.24 -5.11
N GLY A 215 -38.57 -1.22 -4.21
CA GLY A 215 -37.92 -2.46 -3.78
C GLY A 215 -38.91 -3.37 -3.06
N LEU A 216 -38.67 -4.68 -3.22
CA LEU A 216 -39.41 -5.79 -2.61
C LEU A 216 -38.85 -6.15 -1.23
#